data_AF-A0A929U8Q9-F1
#
_entry.id   AF-A0A929U8Q9-F1
#
_cell.length_a   1.000
_cell.length_b   1.000
_cell.length_c   1.000
_cell.angle_alpha   90.00
_cell.angle_beta   90.00
_cell.angle_gamma   90.00
#
_symmetry.space_group_name_H-M   'P 1'
#
loop_
_entity.id
_entity.type
_entity.pdbx_description
1 polymer ?
#
loop_
_entity_poly.entity_id
_entity_poly.type
_entity_poly.pdbx_seq_one_letter_code
_entity_poly.pdbx_strand_id
1 'polypeptide(L)'
;EVPVLGGHTEVCAGIRDPLVSVQAIGYIDRNDFRQVDAGDVIFLAGQIGISGTQMLLEEKKDELRETFPARFLQNTEKKLRGRERISHFAQLARRNGAVRMQDLSGGGILSCLWEFFGGKWQSGGASGMHSGRVPCGMEIDFRKIPILQETIEICEWLQVNPYYLHSQGGLLIAVPKEQVEQFTQAFICEGFPLTELGVCTAGRARILRNGEEVRYLDKPQPDEILRILTDPDDPDEPDESGESDESGGMQAGKQR
;
A
#
# COMPACT_ATOMS: atom_id res chain seq x y z
N GLU A 1 -4.68 12.50 -22.14
CA GLU A 1 -5.97 11.86 -21.82
C GLU A 1 -5.87 10.37 -22.09
N VAL A 2 -6.54 9.52 -21.31
CA VAL A 2 -6.57 8.08 -21.52
C VAL A 2 -7.95 7.74 -22.11
N PRO A 3 -8.04 7.20 -23.34
CA PRO A 3 -9.32 6.93 -23.97
C PRO A 3 -10.02 5.73 -23.32
N VAL A 4 -11.35 5.82 -23.19
CA VAL A 4 -12.19 4.68 -22.80
C VAL A 4 -12.47 3.84 -24.05
N LEU A 5 -11.88 2.64 -24.11
CA LEU A 5 -11.99 1.75 -25.28
C LEU A 5 -13.31 0.95 -25.32
N GLY A 6 -13.93 0.74 -24.16
CA GLY A 6 -15.18 -0.01 -24.02
C GLY A 6 -15.59 -0.16 -22.55
N GLY A 7 -16.76 -0.73 -22.31
CA GLY A 7 -17.29 -0.98 -20.98
C GLY A 7 -18.56 -1.85 -20.99
N HIS A 8 -18.95 -2.32 -19.82
CA HIS A 8 -20.20 -3.05 -19.60
C HIS A 8 -20.91 -2.44 -18.37
N THR A 9 -22.23 -2.37 -18.42
CA THR A 9 -23.07 -1.89 -17.31
C THR A 9 -24.16 -2.92 -17.06
N GLU A 10 -24.26 -3.36 -15.80
CA GLU A 10 -25.28 -4.30 -15.35
C GLU A 10 -25.93 -3.76 -14.07
N VAL A 11 -27.19 -4.13 -13.83
CA VAL A 11 -27.91 -3.85 -12.59
C VAL A 11 -28.17 -5.17 -11.88
N CYS A 12 -27.66 -5.32 -10.67
CA CYS A 12 -27.82 -6.51 -9.84
C CYS A 12 -28.47 -6.13 -8.51
N ALA A 13 -29.54 -6.82 -8.13
CA ALA A 13 -30.25 -6.55 -6.87
C ALA A 13 -29.41 -6.84 -5.62
N GLY A 14 -28.38 -7.69 -5.72
CA GLY A 14 -27.49 -8.03 -4.60
C GLY A 14 -26.39 -7.01 -4.34
N ILE A 15 -26.19 -6.03 -5.23
CA ILE A 15 -25.17 -5.00 -5.10
C ILE A 15 -25.83 -3.72 -4.58
N ARG A 16 -25.51 -3.34 -3.33
CA ARG A 16 -26.11 -2.20 -2.63
C ARG A 16 -25.55 -0.86 -3.10
N ASP A 17 -24.27 -0.83 -3.50
CA ASP A 17 -23.54 0.36 -3.93
C ASP A 17 -22.94 0.22 -5.33
N PRO A 18 -22.80 1.29 -6.11
CA PRO A 18 -22.22 1.22 -7.45
C PRO A 18 -20.80 0.62 -7.45
N LEU A 19 -20.65 -0.56 -8.06
CA LEU A 19 -19.35 -1.19 -8.27
C LEU A 19 -18.77 -0.80 -9.63
N VAL A 20 -17.55 -0.27 -9.63
CA VAL A 20 -16.83 0.09 -10.86
C VAL A 20 -15.53 -0.71 -10.94
N SER A 21 -15.38 -1.50 -12.01
CA SER A 21 -14.12 -2.19 -12.34
C SER A 21 -13.49 -1.55 -13.57
N VAL A 22 -12.19 -1.23 -13.48
CA VAL A 22 -11.43 -0.57 -14.55
C VAL A 22 -10.25 -1.44 -14.96
N GLN A 23 -10.13 -1.71 -16.25
CA GLN A 23 -8.94 -2.32 -16.84
C GLN A 23 -8.24 -1.30 -17.72
N ALA A 24 -6.94 -1.12 -17.50
CA ALA A 24 -6.12 -0.20 -18.26
C ALA A 24 -4.96 -0.95 -18.92
N ILE A 25 -4.64 -0.59 -20.16
CA ILE A 25 -3.50 -1.14 -20.91
C ILE A 25 -2.53 0.00 -21.20
N GLY A 26 -1.27 -0.20 -20.82
CA GLY A 26 -0.16 0.69 -21.12
C GLY A 26 0.99 -0.07 -21.77
N TYR A 27 1.83 0.65 -22.51
CA TYR A 27 3.01 0.10 -23.17
C TYR A 27 4.27 0.65 -22.51
N ILE A 28 5.25 -0.22 -22.33
CA ILE A 28 6.61 0.13 -21.89
C ILE A 28 7.60 -0.49 -22.89
N ASP A 29 8.66 0.24 -23.24
CA ASP A 29 9.75 -0.36 -24.01
C ASP A 29 10.46 -1.40 -23.12
N ARG A 30 10.86 -2.53 -23.69
CA ARG A 30 11.56 -3.58 -22.92
C ARG A 30 12.94 -3.13 -22.45
N ASN A 31 13.59 -2.26 -23.20
CA ASN A 31 14.91 -1.69 -22.84
C ASN A 31 14.82 -0.74 -21.64
N ASP A 32 13.61 -0.26 -21.38
CA ASP A 32 13.23 0.68 -20.36
C ASP A 32 12.94 -0.01 -19.01
N PHE A 33 13.05 -1.34 -18.97
CA PHE A 33 12.91 -2.18 -17.79
C PHE A 33 14.29 -2.54 -17.23
N ARG A 34 14.57 -2.10 -16.00
CA ARG A 34 15.73 -2.51 -15.21
C ARG A 34 15.24 -3.23 -13.96
N GLN A 35 15.90 -4.32 -13.62
CA GLN A 35 15.64 -5.02 -12.36
C GLN A 35 16.17 -4.20 -11.18
N VAL A 36 15.51 -4.31 -10.03
CA VAL A 36 16.01 -3.74 -8.77
C VAL A 36 17.20 -4.56 -8.30
N ASP A 37 18.32 -3.90 -8.05
CA ASP A 37 19.58 -4.50 -7.65
C ASP A 37 19.95 -4.16 -6.20
N ALA A 38 20.86 -4.93 -5.62
CA ALA A 38 21.46 -4.57 -4.33
C ALA A 38 22.22 -3.25 -4.47
N GLY A 39 22.00 -2.33 -3.54
CA GLY A 39 22.56 -0.98 -3.55
C GLY A 39 21.62 0.08 -4.09
N ASP A 40 20.54 -0.28 -4.80
CA ASP A 40 19.49 0.68 -5.16
C ASP A 40 18.86 1.27 -3.89
N VAL A 41 18.52 2.55 -3.95
CA VAL A 41 17.96 3.30 -2.82
C VAL A 41 16.44 3.33 -2.91
N ILE A 42 15.78 3.11 -1.78
CA ILE A 42 14.33 3.05 -1.64
C ILE A 42 13.84 4.39 -1.12
N PHE A 43 12.95 5.01 -1.89
CA PHE A 43 12.28 6.25 -1.54
C PHE A 43 10.77 6.05 -1.40
N LEU A 44 10.15 6.92 -0.61
CA LEU A 44 8.71 7.13 -0.58
C LEU A 44 8.42 8.58 -0.94
N ALA A 45 7.72 8.78 -2.06
CA ALA A 45 7.13 10.06 -2.39
C ALA A 45 5.73 10.16 -1.76
N GLY A 46 5.39 11.32 -1.20
CA GLY A 46 4.14 11.50 -0.46
C GLY A 46 4.21 10.98 0.98
N GLN A 47 3.05 10.56 1.51
CA GLN A 47 2.88 10.09 2.88
C GLN A 47 1.97 8.87 2.90
N ILE A 48 2.09 8.01 3.91
CA ILE A 48 1.20 6.87 4.07
C ILE A 48 -0.13 7.30 4.71
N GLY A 49 -1.15 6.45 4.59
CA GLY A 49 -2.45 6.61 5.26
C GLY A 49 -3.31 7.76 4.72
N ILE A 50 -2.95 8.41 3.62
CA ILE A 50 -3.69 9.57 3.07
C ILE A 50 -5.14 9.22 2.78
N SER A 51 -5.38 8.29 1.84
CA SER A 51 -6.74 7.87 1.46
C SER A 51 -7.46 7.13 2.58
N GLY A 52 -6.76 6.29 3.35
CA GLY A 52 -7.37 5.64 4.50
C GLY A 52 -7.86 6.64 5.53
N THR A 53 -7.10 7.71 5.84
CA THR A 53 -7.57 8.78 6.73
C THR A 53 -8.79 9.50 6.14
N GLN A 54 -8.84 9.69 4.81
CA GLN A 54 -10.04 10.25 4.16
C GLN A 54 -11.26 9.35 4.37
N MET A 55 -11.10 8.03 4.21
CA MET A 55 -12.15 7.05 4.48
C MET A 55 -12.57 7.08 5.95
N LEU A 56 -11.64 7.09 6.90
CA LEU A 56 -11.96 7.18 8.34
C LEU A 56 -12.75 8.44 8.69
N LEU A 57 -12.42 9.59 8.08
CA LEU A 57 -13.14 10.85 8.27
C LEU A 57 -14.57 10.80 7.70
N GLU A 58 -14.79 10.01 6.65
CA GLU A 58 -16.09 9.83 6.01
C GLU A 58 -16.97 8.87 6.82
N GLU A 59 -16.44 7.68 7.15
CA GLU A 59 -17.15 6.60 7.83
C GLU A 59 -17.44 6.91 9.30
N LYS A 60 -16.47 7.50 10.02
CA LYS A 60 -16.58 7.77 11.47
C LYS A 60 -16.83 9.24 11.79
N LYS A 61 -17.42 9.97 10.83
CA LYS A 61 -17.60 11.42 10.87
C LYS A 61 -18.27 11.93 12.13
N ASP A 62 -19.37 11.32 12.55
CA ASP A 62 -20.15 11.80 13.69
C ASP A 62 -19.44 11.51 15.02
N GLU A 63 -18.90 10.30 15.19
CA GLU A 63 -18.11 9.92 16.38
C GLU A 63 -16.85 10.80 16.52
N LEU A 64 -16.17 11.08 15.40
CA LEU A 64 -15.00 11.96 15.36
C LEU A 64 -15.35 13.41 15.73
N ARG A 65 -16.55 13.90 15.38
CA ARG A 65 -17.01 15.26 15.74
C ARG A 65 -17.33 15.41 17.22
N GLU A 66 -17.73 14.32 17.89
CA GLU A 66 -17.94 14.31 19.34
C GLU A 66 -16.63 14.37 20.11
N THR A 67 -15.56 13.81 19.55
CA THR A 67 -14.25 13.72 20.21
C THR A 67 -13.30 14.86 19.83
N PHE A 68 -13.18 15.18 18.54
CA PHE A 68 -12.19 16.11 18.03
C PHE A 68 -12.77 17.51 17.77
N PRO A 69 -12.01 18.59 18.02
CA PRO A 69 -12.45 19.94 17.68
C PRO A 69 -12.74 20.09 16.19
N ALA A 70 -13.83 20.77 15.81
CA ALA A 70 -14.20 20.98 14.40
C ALA A 70 -13.05 21.57 13.54
N ARG A 71 -12.23 22.45 14.12
CA ARG A 71 -11.05 23.04 13.46
C ARG A 71 -9.99 22.00 13.08
N PHE A 72 -9.82 20.95 13.89
CA PHE A 72 -8.86 19.88 13.64
C PHE A 72 -9.32 19.09 12.41
N LEU A 73 -10.55 18.58 12.43
CA LEU A 73 -11.14 17.80 11.34
C LEU A 73 -11.13 18.58 10.00
N GLN A 74 -11.55 19.84 10.02
CA GLN A 74 -11.54 20.70 8.83
C GLN A 74 -10.13 20.90 8.27
N ASN A 75 -9.13 21.09 9.13
CA ASN A 75 -7.75 21.21 8.71
C ASN A 75 -7.20 19.90 8.14
N THR A 76 -7.57 18.76 8.73
CA THR A 76 -7.21 17.42 8.25
C THR A 76 -7.78 17.19 6.84
N GLU A 77 -9.08 17.38 6.64
CA GLU A 77 -9.73 17.24 5.33
C GLU A 77 -9.05 18.13 4.28
N LYS A 78 -8.77 19.40 4.64
CA LYS A 78 -8.08 20.35 3.76
C LYS A 78 -6.67 19.90 3.41
N LYS A 79 -5.93 19.33 4.37
CA LYS A 79 -4.57 18.81 4.14
C LYS A 79 -4.60 17.61 3.20
N LEU A 80 -5.54 16.69 3.36
CA LEU A 80 -5.62 15.44 2.60
C LEU A 80 -6.10 15.66 1.15
N ARG A 81 -6.96 16.65 0.93
CA ARG A 81 -7.61 16.90 -0.37
C ARG A 81 -6.62 16.92 -1.54
N GLY A 82 -6.80 16.01 -2.50
CA GLY A 82 -6.02 15.93 -3.73
C GLY A 82 -4.67 15.24 -3.59
N ARG A 83 -4.25 14.85 -2.37
CA ARG A 83 -2.98 14.18 -2.13
C ARG A 83 -2.98 12.70 -2.52
N GLU A 84 -4.15 12.12 -2.78
CA GLU A 84 -4.29 10.76 -3.32
C GLU A 84 -3.73 10.60 -4.75
N ARG A 85 -3.50 11.72 -5.46
CA ARG A 85 -3.07 11.74 -6.86
C ARG A 85 -1.56 11.63 -6.99
N ILE A 86 -1.04 10.43 -7.23
CA ILE A 86 0.41 10.18 -7.32
C ILE A 86 1.01 10.28 -8.73
N SER A 87 0.21 10.61 -9.74
CA SER A 87 0.65 10.59 -11.15
C SER A 87 1.80 11.54 -11.44
N HIS A 88 1.91 12.64 -10.70
CA HIS A 88 3.00 13.60 -10.82
C HIS A 88 4.31 13.04 -10.24
N PHE A 89 4.26 12.34 -9.09
CA PHE A 89 5.41 11.61 -8.55
C PHE A 89 5.90 10.56 -9.54
N ALA A 90 4.99 9.75 -10.09
CA ALA A 90 5.35 8.67 -11.01
C ALA A 90 6.01 9.21 -12.30
N GLN A 91 5.47 10.29 -12.88
CA GLN A 91 6.04 10.92 -14.07
C GLN A 91 7.44 11.50 -13.81
N LEU A 92 7.61 12.20 -12.69
CA LEU A 92 8.91 12.77 -12.32
C LEU A 92 9.93 11.68 -12.03
N ALA A 93 9.55 10.67 -11.26
CA ALA A 93 10.41 9.56 -10.90
C ALA A 93 10.88 8.79 -12.13
N ARG A 94 9.96 8.49 -13.06
CA ARG A 94 10.27 7.79 -14.30
C ARG A 94 11.31 8.52 -15.15
N ARG A 95 11.17 9.85 -15.28
CA ARG A 95 12.09 10.68 -16.07
C ARG A 95 13.47 10.84 -15.43
N ASN A 96 13.60 10.54 -14.13
CA ASN A 96 14.83 10.70 -13.36
C ASN A 96 15.41 9.37 -12.87
N GLY A 97 15.16 8.27 -13.59
CA GLY A 97 15.89 7.03 -13.38
C GLY A 97 15.30 6.03 -12.40
N ALA A 98 14.04 6.21 -11.98
CA ALA A 98 13.35 5.18 -11.20
C ALA A 98 13.28 3.86 -11.96
N VAL A 99 13.76 2.79 -11.34
CA VAL A 99 13.79 1.44 -11.92
C VAL A 99 12.57 0.62 -11.54
N ARG A 100 11.93 0.95 -10.42
CA ARG A 100 10.67 0.35 -9.99
C ARG A 100 9.85 1.35 -9.20
N MET A 101 8.54 1.28 -9.38
CA MET A 101 7.56 2.08 -8.64
C MET A 101 6.39 1.20 -8.26
N GLN A 102 5.80 1.44 -7.09
CA GLN A 102 4.56 0.81 -6.65
C GLN A 102 3.74 1.84 -5.88
N ASP A 103 2.47 1.98 -6.23
CA ASP A 103 1.52 2.73 -5.42
C ASP A 103 1.27 2.00 -4.10
N LEU A 104 0.97 2.78 -3.07
CA LEU A 104 0.47 2.23 -1.82
C LEU A 104 -1.05 2.19 -1.93
N SER A 105 -1.65 1.01 -1.95
CA SER A 105 -3.11 0.83 -1.97
C SER A 105 -3.55 0.13 -0.69
N GLY A 106 -4.25 -1.00 -0.79
CA GLY A 106 -4.74 -1.78 0.33
C GLY A 106 -3.63 -2.46 1.13
N GLY A 107 -3.79 -2.53 2.45
CA GLY A 107 -2.81 -3.11 3.37
C GLY A 107 -1.59 -2.22 3.66
N GLY A 108 -1.64 -0.96 3.17
CA GLY A 108 -0.68 0.08 3.51
C GLY A 108 0.75 -0.14 3.02
N ILE A 109 1.69 0.55 3.67
CA ILE A 109 3.12 0.51 3.31
C ILE A 109 3.73 -0.88 3.54
N LEU A 110 3.29 -1.62 4.56
CA LEU A 110 3.85 -2.94 4.85
C LEU A 110 3.50 -3.97 3.78
N SER A 111 2.26 -3.95 3.28
CA SER A 111 1.87 -4.74 2.12
C SER A 111 2.62 -4.32 0.86
N CYS A 112 2.68 -3.00 0.60
CA CYS A 112 3.42 -2.47 -0.54
C CYS A 112 4.88 -2.93 -0.53
N LEU A 113 5.58 -2.87 0.61
CA LEU A 113 6.97 -3.34 0.74
C LEU A 113 7.10 -4.84 0.49
N TRP A 114 6.15 -5.64 0.96
CA TRP A 114 6.17 -7.09 0.74
C TRP A 114 6.04 -7.45 -0.75
N GLU A 115 5.11 -6.80 -1.44
CA GLU A 115 4.84 -6.98 -2.87
C GLU A 115 5.96 -6.44 -3.74
N PHE A 116 6.53 -5.29 -3.36
CA PHE A 116 7.63 -4.64 -4.08
C PHE A 116 8.83 -5.59 -4.28
N PHE A 117 9.11 -6.45 -3.29
CA PHE A 117 10.19 -7.45 -3.34
C PHE A 117 9.73 -8.85 -3.78
N GLY A 118 8.59 -8.96 -4.46
CA GLY A 118 8.10 -10.21 -5.08
C GLY A 118 7.45 -11.18 -4.09
N GLY A 119 6.94 -10.69 -2.95
CA GLY A 119 5.97 -11.43 -2.16
C GLY A 119 4.64 -11.49 -2.92
N LYS A 120 3.96 -12.64 -2.90
CA LYS A 120 2.58 -12.73 -3.40
C LYS A 120 1.63 -12.46 -2.25
N TRP A 121 0.61 -11.65 -2.50
CA TRP A 121 -0.55 -11.54 -1.61
C TRP A 121 -1.36 -12.84 -1.67
N GLN A 122 -1.78 -13.38 -0.52
CA GLN A 122 -2.51 -14.65 -0.47
C GLN A 122 -3.94 -14.51 -1.05
N SER A 123 -4.52 -13.30 -1.05
CA SER A 123 -5.92 -13.07 -1.46
C SER A 123 -6.09 -12.48 -2.88
N GLY A 124 -5.09 -12.62 -3.76
CA GLY A 124 -5.30 -12.39 -5.20
C GLY A 124 -5.39 -10.93 -5.67
N GLY A 125 -4.84 -9.97 -4.91
CA GLY A 125 -4.75 -8.57 -5.32
C GLY A 125 -4.04 -8.39 -6.67
N ALA A 126 -4.63 -7.60 -7.56
CA ALA A 126 -4.27 -7.46 -8.97
C ALA A 126 -2.90 -6.79 -9.26
N SER A 127 -2.03 -6.57 -8.27
CA SER A 127 -0.71 -5.95 -8.48
C SER A 127 0.32 -6.88 -9.15
N GLY A 128 -0.13 -8.03 -9.66
CA GLY A 128 0.70 -9.10 -10.23
C GLY A 128 1.23 -8.88 -11.64
N MET A 129 1.53 -7.65 -12.06
CA MET A 129 2.09 -7.37 -13.41
C MET A 129 3.57 -6.97 -13.42
N HIS A 130 4.28 -7.15 -12.30
CA HIS A 130 5.74 -7.11 -12.32
C HIS A 130 6.34 -8.50 -12.43
N SER A 131 6.95 -8.71 -13.60
CA SER A 131 7.83 -9.82 -13.98
C SER A 131 8.80 -10.23 -12.85
N GLY A 132 8.48 -11.33 -12.19
CA GLY A 132 9.45 -12.15 -11.47
C GLY A 132 9.82 -11.68 -10.05
N ARG A 133 10.34 -12.64 -9.29
CA ARG A 133 10.86 -12.45 -7.93
C ARG A 133 12.01 -11.44 -7.97
N VAL A 134 11.98 -10.42 -7.12
CA VAL A 134 13.15 -9.55 -6.94
C VAL A 134 14.19 -10.35 -6.14
N PRO A 135 15.43 -10.53 -6.66
CA PRO A 135 16.43 -11.38 -6.04
C PRO A 135 17.19 -10.69 -4.89
N CYS A 136 16.72 -9.52 -4.44
CA CYS A 136 17.32 -8.74 -3.37
C CYS A 136 16.40 -8.66 -2.13
N GLY A 137 17.01 -8.28 -1.02
CA GLY A 137 16.36 -7.92 0.23
C GLY A 137 16.24 -6.40 0.35
N MET A 138 15.87 -5.94 1.53
CA MET A 138 15.86 -4.52 1.84
C MET A 138 16.22 -4.28 3.30
N GLU A 139 16.70 -3.09 3.57
CA GLU A 139 16.82 -2.53 4.90
C GLU A 139 16.24 -1.12 4.90
N ILE A 140 15.19 -0.90 5.70
CA ILE A 140 14.48 0.38 5.80
C ILE A 140 14.54 0.89 7.24
N ASP A 141 14.82 2.19 7.41
CA ASP A 141 14.61 2.88 8.68
C ASP A 141 13.12 3.17 8.84
N PHE A 142 12.47 2.37 9.68
CA PHE A 142 11.03 2.41 9.93
C PHE A 142 10.58 3.77 10.47
N ARG A 143 11.44 4.49 11.20
CA ARG A 143 11.14 5.80 11.77
C ARG A 143 11.06 6.91 10.74
N LYS A 144 11.60 6.69 9.54
CA LYS A 144 11.57 7.66 8.45
C LYS A 144 10.25 7.63 7.67
N ILE A 145 9.38 6.64 7.89
CA ILE A 145 8.13 6.54 7.16
C ILE A 145 7.25 7.76 7.49
N PRO A 146 6.93 8.61 6.51
CA PRO A 146 6.23 9.86 6.74
C PRO A 146 4.72 9.61 6.92
N ILE A 147 4.19 10.06 8.06
CA ILE A 147 2.76 10.03 8.43
C ILE A 147 2.35 11.44 8.86
N LEU A 148 1.11 11.84 8.55
CA LEU A 148 0.57 13.10 9.10
C LEU A 148 0.25 12.94 10.58
N GLN A 149 0.51 13.97 11.38
CA GLN A 149 0.14 13.98 12.80
C GLN A 149 -1.38 13.76 12.97
N GLU A 150 -2.19 14.38 12.10
CA GLU A 150 -3.64 14.17 12.10
C GLU A 150 -4.04 12.71 11.84
N THR A 151 -3.32 12.02 10.94
CA THR A 151 -3.53 10.59 10.68
C THR A 151 -3.20 9.76 11.91
N ILE A 152 -2.09 10.06 12.60
CA ILE A 152 -1.71 9.37 13.84
C ILE A 152 -2.81 9.52 14.89
N GLU A 153 -3.26 10.75 15.16
CA GLU A 153 -4.27 11.02 16.19
C GLU A 153 -5.61 10.34 15.91
N ILE A 154 -6.07 10.34 14.64
CA ILE A 154 -7.30 9.64 14.24
C ILE A 154 -7.12 8.12 14.36
N CYS A 155 -5.99 7.59 13.90
CA CYS A 155 -5.71 6.16 13.94
C CYS A 155 -5.60 5.64 15.38
N GLU A 156 -4.94 6.39 16.27
CA GLU A 156 -4.84 6.06 17.70
C GLU A 156 -6.20 6.03 18.37
N TRP A 157 -7.07 7.00 18.08
CA TRP A 157 -8.42 7.05 18.64
C TRP A 157 -9.29 5.88 18.15
N LEU A 158 -9.19 5.52 16.86
CA LEU A 158 -9.91 4.39 16.25
C LEU A 158 -9.24 3.03 16.50
N GLN A 159 -8.09 2.98 17.16
CA GLN A 159 -7.31 1.76 17.40
C GLN A 159 -6.98 0.98 16.11
N VAL A 160 -6.71 1.72 15.03
CA VAL A 160 -6.25 1.19 13.74
C VAL A 160 -4.77 1.50 13.55
N ASN A 161 -4.06 0.59 12.89
CA ASN A 161 -2.64 0.77 12.64
C ASN A 161 -2.38 1.54 11.33
N PRO A 162 -1.76 2.73 11.36
CA PRO A 162 -1.55 3.55 10.15
C PRO A 162 -0.63 2.88 9.12
N TYR A 163 0.19 1.90 9.52
CA TYR A 163 1.11 1.20 8.61
C TYR A 163 0.44 0.13 7.73
N TYR A 164 -0.75 -0.34 8.13
CA TYR A 164 -1.60 -1.28 7.38
C TYR A 164 -2.81 -0.60 6.73
N LEU A 165 -2.99 0.69 6.98
CA LEU A 165 -4.12 1.46 6.48
C LEU A 165 -3.97 1.79 4.99
N HIS A 166 -5.07 1.74 4.24
CA HIS A 166 -5.13 2.14 2.83
C HIS A 166 -4.39 3.46 2.57
N SER A 167 -3.46 3.46 1.62
CA SER A 167 -2.40 4.48 1.56
C SER A 167 -2.22 5.15 0.20
N GLN A 168 -3.26 5.15 -0.64
CA GLN A 168 -3.26 5.90 -1.90
C GLN A 168 -2.94 7.37 -1.62
N GLY A 169 -1.90 7.88 -2.28
CA GLY A 169 -1.23 9.15 -1.97
C GLY A 169 0.26 9.01 -1.67
N GLY A 170 0.73 7.78 -1.41
CA GLY A 170 2.15 7.42 -1.40
C GLY A 170 2.58 6.68 -2.68
N LEU A 171 3.84 6.84 -3.06
CA LEU A 171 4.49 6.05 -4.12
C LEU A 171 5.87 5.55 -3.63
N LEU A 172 6.04 4.22 -3.57
CA LEU A 172 7.30 3.58 -3.25
C LEU A 172 8.16 3.48 -4.52
N ILE A 173 9.43 3.88 -4.44
CA ILE A 173 10.30 4.05 -5.61
C ILE A 173 11.67 3.45 -5.31
N ALA A 174 12.22 2.67 -6.24
CA ALA A 174 13.63 2.27 -6.24
C ALA A 174 14.41 3.06 -7.28
N VAL A 175 15.57 3.59 -6.87
CA VAL A 175 16.45 4.42 -7.71
C VAL A 175 17.89 3.89 -7.61
N PRO A 176 18.60 3.75 -8.73
CA PRO A 176 20.00 3.35 -8.71
C PRO A 176 20.84 4.35 -7.92
N LYS A 177 21.79 3.85 -7.11
CA LYS A 177 22.62 4.68 -6.22
C LYS A 177 23.30 5.83 -6.94
N GLU A 178 23.77 5.59 -8.17
CA GLU A 178 24.44 6.56 -9.03
C GLU A 178 23.52 7.73 -9.47
N GLN A 179 22.20 7.58 -9.40
CA GLN A 179 21.21 8.58 -9.82
C GLN A 179 20.52 9.29 -8.64
N VAL A 180 20.81 8.90 -7.39
CA VAL A 180 20.13 9.42 -6.19
C VAL A 180 20.20 10.94 -6.05
N GLU A 181 21.36 11.54 -6.31
CA GLU A 181 21.54 12.99 -6.17
C GLU A 181 20.66 13.75 -7.18
N GLN A 182 20.73 13.36 -8.46
CA GLN A 182 19.89 13.94 -9.52
C GLN A 182 18.40 13.73 -9.22
N PHE A 183 18.02 12.53 -8.81
CA PHE A 183 16.64 12.18 -8.50
C PHE A 183 16.09 13.03 -7.36
N THR A 184 16.84 13.17 -6.27
CA THR A 184 16.45 13.96 -5.10
C THR A 184 16.33 15.43 -5.47
N GLN A 185 17.28 15.97 -6.23
CA GLN A 185 17.25 17.36 -6.69
C GLN A 185 16.02 17.64 -7.58
N ALA A 186 15.63 16.70 -8.44
CA ALA A 186 14.43 16.84 -9.26
C ALA A 186 13.15 16.98 -8.41
N PHE A 187 13.00 16.16 -7.36
CA PHE A 187 11.86 16.27 -6.43
C PHE A 187 11.86 17.57 -5.62
N ILE A 188 13.04 18.03 -5.18
CA ILE A 188 13.19 19.32 -4.49
C ILE A 188 12.78 20.48 -5.40
N CYS A 189 13.22 20.49 -6.66
CA CYS A 189 12.87 21.55 -7.62
C CYS A 189 11.37 21.65 -7.89
N GLU A 190 10.66 20.51 -7.94
CA GLU A 190 9.20 20.46 -8.09
C GLU A 190 8.44 20.69 -6.77
N GLY A 191 9.14 20.76 -5.63
CA GLY A 191 8.54 20.92 -4.31
C GLY A 191 7.73 19.70 -3.85
N PHE A 192 8.05 18.52 -4.37
CA PHE A 192 7.35 17.29 -4.04
C PHE A 192 7.96 16.61 -2.80
N PRO A 193 7.13 16.10 -1.87
CA PRO A 193 7.62 15.40 -0.70
C PRO A 193 8.28 14.08 -1.11
N LEU A 194 9.52 13.89 -0.68
CA LEU A 194 10.31 12.69 -0.95
C LEU A 194 11.12 12.32 0.30
N THR A 195 11.04 11.07 0.71
CA THR A 195 11.78 10.56 1.87
C THR A 195 12.59 9.33 1.48
N GLU A 196 13.90 9.35 1.74
CA GLU A 196 14.75 8.18 1.63
C GLU A 196 14.46 7.22 2.79
N LEU A 197 13.89 6.06 2.50
CA LEU A 197 13.53 5.05 3.50
C LEU A 197 14.71 4.12 3.82
N GLY A 198 15.52 3.76 2.82
CA GLY A 198 16.59 2.81 3.00
C GLY A 198 17.16 2.29 1.69
N VAL A 199 17.68 1.07 1.70
CA VAL A 199 18.43 0.49 0.57
C VAL A 199 18.04 -0.96 0.30
N CYS A 200 18.12 -1.36 -0.96
CA CYS A 200 18.05 -2.74 -1.38
C CYS A 200 19.36 -3.45 -0.98
N THR A 201 19.26 -4.62 -0.37
CA THR A 201 20.42 -5.37 0.14
C THR A 201 20.64 -6.66 -0.65
N ALA A 202 21.88 -7.16 -0.64
CA ALA A 202 22.14 -8.51 -1.11
C ALA A 202 21.38 -9.55 -0.27
N GLY A 203 21.00 -10.68 -0.87
CA GLY A 203 20.24 -11.73 -0.20
C GLY A 203 18.73 -11.51 -0.27
N ARG A 204 17.97 -12.06 0.69
CA ARG A 204 16.49 -12.02 0.69
C ARG A 204 15.89 -11.46 1.98
N ALA A 205 16.72 -11.06 2.93
CA ALA A 205 16.25 -10.50 4.19
C ALA A 205 15.51 -9.19 3.95
N ARG A 206 14.34 -9.03 4.55
CA ARG A 206 13.53 -7.81 4.48
C ARG A 206 13.49 -7.23 5.88
N ILE A 207 14.33 -6.23 6.12
CA ILE A 207 14.61 -5.70 7.45
C ILE A 207 13.93 -4.34 7.61
N LEU A 208 13.22 -4.19 8.72
CA LEU A 208 12.75 -2.92 9.24
C LEU A 208 13.57 -2.58 10.49
N ARG A 209 14.28 -1.45 10.48
CA ARG A 209 15.05 -0.96 11.62
C ARG A 209 14.28 0.13 12.35
N ASN A 210 14.16 0.00 13.66
CA ASN A 210 13.66 1.05 14.53
C ASN A 210 14.77 1.43 15.53
N GLY A 211 15.69 2.29 15.09
CA GLY A 211 16.92 2.56 15.85
C GLY A 211 17.80 1.31 15.93
N GLU A 212 18.02 0.80 17.14
CA GLU A 212 18.80 -0.43 17.38
C GLU A 212 17.97 -1.71 17.19
N GLU A 213 16.64 -1.60 17.20
CA GLU A 213 15.75 -2.74 17.05
C GLU A 213 15.68 -3.17 15.58
N VAL A 214 15.81 -4.47 15.33
CA VAL A 214 15.74 -5.09 14.01
C VAL A 214 14.56 -6.03 13.98
N ARG A 215 13.64 -5.81 13.04
CA ARG A 215 12.51 -6.70 12.76
C ARG A 215 12.55 -7.15 11.31
N TYR A 216 12.04 -8.35 11.07
CA TYR A 216 11.78 -8.81 9.72
C TYR A 216 10.39 -8.34 9.28
N LEU A 217 10.24 -8.04 7.99
CA LEU A 217 8.93 -7.77 7.41
C LEU A 217 8.12 -9.07 7.44
N ASP A 218 7.04 -9.06 8.20
CA ASP A 218 6.09 -10.16 8.26
C ASP A 218 5.25 -10.26 6.98
N LYS A 219 4.52 -11.36 6.85
CA LYS A 219 3.48 -11.45 5.81
C LYS A 219 2.48 -10.31 6.04
N PRO A 220 1.99 -9.67 4.98
CA PRO A 220 1.12 -8.52 5.19
C PRO A 220 -0.20 -8.96 5.81
N GLN A 221 -0.84 -8.02 6.48
CA GLN A 221 -2.10 -8.20 7.20
C GLN A 221 -3.24 -7.56 6.40
N PRO A 222 -4.50 -7.93 6.67
CA PRO A 222 -5.66 -7.24 6.11
C PRO A 222 -5.57 -5.72 6.32
N ASP A 223 -6.16 -4.95 5.41
CA ASP A 223 -6.21 -3.50 5.54
C ASP A 223 -7.00 -3.11 6.80
N GLU A 224 -6.45 -2.22 7.60
CA GLU A 224 -7.10 -1.76 8.83
C GLU A 224 -8.41 -1.02 8.57
N ILE A 225 -8.63 -0.50 7.35
CA ILE A 225 -9.92 0.10 7.00
C ILE A 225 -11.05 -0.91 7.05
N LEU A 226 -10.78 -2.20 6.83
CA LEU A 226 -11.80 -3.23 6.88
C LEU A 226 -12.42 -3.34 8.27
N ARG A 227 -11.63 -3.18 9.34
CA ARG A 227 -12.14 -3.20 10.73
C ARG A 227 -13.12 -2.05 11.05
N ILE A 228 -13.18 -1.04 10.18
CA ILE A 228 -14.06 0.11 10.30
C ILE A 228 -15.27 -0.04 9.38
N LEU A 229 -15.07 -0.64 8.20
CA LEU A 229 -16.10 -0.83 7.18
C LEU A 229 -16.95 -2.08 7.40
N THR A 230 -16.42 -3.12 8.04
CA THR A 230 -17.20 -4.32 8.35
C THR A 230 -18.02 -4.08 9.62
N ASP A 231 -19.33 -4.21 9.47
CA ASP A 231 -20.24 -4.26 10.60
C ASP A 231 -20.10 -5.66 11.24
N PRO A 232 -19.68 -5.77 12.52
CA PRO A 232 -19.61 -7.06 13.20
C PRO A 232 -20.98 -7.77 13.29
N ASP A 233 -22.08 -7.07 13.02
CA ASP A 233 -23.43 -7.62 12.94
C ASP A 233 -23.90 -7.90 11.49
N ASP A 234 -23.04 -7.83 10.46
CA ASP A 234 -23.41 -8.17 9.07
C ASP A 234 -23.59 -9.70 8.91
N PRO A 235 -24.82 -10.21 8.71
CA PRO A 235 -25.09 -11.65 8.65
C PRO A 235 -24.54 -12.34 7.40
N ASP A 236 -24.00 -11.59 6.43
CA ASP A 236 -23.52 -12.12 5.16
C ASP A 236 -21.98 -12.33 5.12
N GLU A 237 -21.24 -12.06 6.20
CA GLU A 237 -19.78 -12.27 6.24
C GLU A 237 -19.42 -13.73 6.60
N PRO A 238 -18.57 -14.43 5.82
CA PRO A 238 -18.15 -15.78 6.16
C PRO A 238 -17.20 -15.76 7.36
N ASP A 239 -17.59 -16.46 8.42
CA ASP A 239 -16.81 -16.64 9.64
C ASP A 239 -15.43 -17.26 9.30
N GLU A 240 -14.37 -16.45 9.30
CA GLU A 240 -13.00 -16.91 9.00
C GLU A 240 -12.37 -17.69 10.19
N SER A 241 -13.15 -18.06 11.22
CA SER A 241 -12.72 -19.04 12.21
C SER A 241 -12.84 -20.47 11.65
N GLY A 242 -12.00 -20.79 10.67
CA GLY A 242 -11.77 -22.17 10.26
C GLY A 242 -11.02 -22.92 11.37
N GLU A 243 -11.75 -23.58 12.27
CA GLU A 243 -11.21 -24.69 13.05
C GLU A 243 -10.64 -25.71 12.06
N SER A 244 -9.34 -25.97 12.20
CA SER A 244 -8.66 -27.01 11.45
C SER A 244 -9.20 -28.37 11.91
N ASP A 245 -10.19 -28.90 11.20
CA ASP A 245 -10.63 -30.28 11.35
C ASP A 245 -9.52 -31.24 10.85
N GLU A 246 -8.57 -31.54 11.73
CA GLU A 246 -7.75 -32.74 11.64
C GLU A 246 -8.60 -33.97 11.99
N SER A 247 -9.32 -34.53 11.02
CA SER A 247 -9.79 -35.92 11.13
C SER A 247 -9.80 -36.64 9.78
N GLY A 248 -8.62 -36.80 9.18
CA GLY A 248 -8.36 -37.73 8.09
C GLY A 248 -7.85 -39.08 8.61
N GLY A 249 -8.66 -39.77 9.42
CA GLY A 249 -8.35 -41.11 9.93
C GLY A 249 -8.38 -42.16 8.81
N MET A 250 -7.20 -42.59 8.40
CA MET A 250 -6.95 -43.66 7.43
C MET A 250 -7.49 -45.01 7.95
N GLN A 251 -8.59 -45.51 7.38
CA GLN A 251 -8.98 -46.92 7.52
C GLN A 251 -8.75 -47.67 6.20
N ALA A 252 -7.70 -48.48 6.21
CA ALA A 252 -7.51 -49.57 5.27
C ALA A 252 -8.47 -50.72 5.63
N GLY A 253 -9.40 -51.03 4.73
CA GLY A 253 -10.32 -52.17 4.83
C GLY A 253 -10.23 -53.05 3.60
N LYS A 254 -9.76 -54.28 3.80
CA LYS A 254 -9.58 -55.38 2.83
C LYS A 254 -10.92 -56.04 2.44
N GLN A 255 -10.93 -56.63 1.23
CA GLN A 255 -11.67 -57.83 0.77
C GLN A 255 -13.19 -57.65 0.51
N ARG A 256 -13.80 -58.19 -0.56
CA ARG A 256 -13.48 -59.31 -1.46
C ARG A 256 -13.81 -58.99 -2.91
#